data_AF-A0A0Q9JPB2-F1
#
_entry.id   AF-A0A0Q9JPB2-F1
#
_cell.length_a   1.000
_cell.length_b   1.000
_cell.length_c   1.000
_cell.angle_alpha   90.00
_cell.angle_beta   90.00
_cell.angle_gamma   90.00
#
_symmetry.space_group_name_H-M   'P 1'
#
loop_
_entity.id
_entity.type
_entity.pdbx_description
1 polymer ?
#
loop_
_entity_poly.entity_id
_entity_poly.type
_entity_poly.pdbx_seq_one_letter_code
_entity_poly.pdbx_strand_id
1 'polypeptide(L)'
;MINFLYHYFEASTGPFLNLSDQEPEKAERILDEIRFRKKGFASKRSMDYLTIRRGLELKARDLFISKGGKPIRSYPHYMTVGECPWLLEWFEKGKDLRIPLTEFDPYTISFTYGDLFPTMRYQDEKMYRGQVYTLSEIYQIITEFGLPQKWNPQGDNGPERYIEVQVWDDKPLTAWVFN
;
A
#
# COMPACT_ATOMS: atom_id res chain seq x y z
N MET A 1 5.90 -19.04 2.94
CA MET A 1 5.77 -18.52 1.56
C MET A 1 4.56 -17.60 1.48
N ILE A 2 4.63 -16.54 0.68
CA ILE A 2 3.53 -15.59 0.47
C ILE A 2 2.62 -16.22 -0.58
N ASN A 3 1.37 -16.48 -0.23
CA ASN A 3 0.44 -17.16 -1.13
C ASN A 3 -0.60 -16.19 -1.72
N PHE A 4 -1.00 -15.18 -0.95
CA PHE A 4 -2.07 -14.26 -1.30
C PHE A 4 -1.72 -12.84 -0.92
N LEU A 5 -2.18 -11.90 -1.73
CA LEU A 5 -2.17 -10.48 -1.46
C LEU A 5 -3.58 -10.01 -1.15
N TYR A 6 -3.71 -9.06 -0.22
CA TYR A 6 -5.01 -8.55 0.23
C TYR A 6 -5.16 -7.06 -0.09
N HIS A 7 -6.26 -6.67 -0.71
CA HIS A 7 -6.60 -5.27 -0.95
C HIS A 7 -7.77 -4.87 -0.07
N TYR A 8 -7.68 -3.74 0.63
CA TYR A 8 -8.72 -3.22 1.50
C TYR A 8 -9.33 -1.97 0.91
N PHE A 9 -10.67 -1.88 0.90
CA PHE A 9 -11.39 -0.80 0.25
C PHE A 9 -12.74 -0.51 0.92
N GLU A 10 -13.28 0.67 0.62
CA GLU A 10 -14.64 1.06 1.00
C GLU A 10 -15.65 0.44 0.02
N ALA A 11 -16.59 -0.36 0.55
CA ALA A 11 -17.55 -1.08 -0.26
C ALA A 11 -18.39 -0.19 -1.18
N SER A 12 -18.67 1.05 -0.75
CA SER A 12 -19.49 1.99 -1.53
C SER A 12 -18.77 2.61 -2.74
N THR A 13 -17.43 2.61 -2.77
CA THR A 13 -16.64 3.15 -3.88
C THR A 13 -16.03 2.07 -4.77
N GLY A 14 -15.88 0.86 -4.25
CA GLY A 14 -15.22 -0.24 -4.96
C GLY A 14 -13.70 -0.24 -4.80
N PRO A 15 -13.04 -1.30 -5.28
CA PRO A 15 -11.61 -1.53 -5.09
C PRO A 15 -10.73 -0.75 -6.09
N PHE A 16 -9.44 -0.70 -5.81
CA PHE A 16 -8.37 -0.22 -6.72
C PHE A 16 -8.55 1.23 -7.20
N LEU A 17 -9.02 2.12 -6.32
CA LEU A 17 -9.01 3.55 -6.55
C LEU A 17 -7.80 4.20 -5.85
N ASN A 18 -6.96 4.92 -6.60
CA ASN A 18 -5.88 5.73 -6.04
C ASN A 18 -6.12 7.22 -6.32
N LEU A 19 -6.02 8.04 -5.27
CA LEU A 19 -6.10 9.50 -5.38
C LEU A 19 -5.01 10.08 -6.29
N SER A 20 -3.85 9.44 -6.34
CA SER A 20 -2.71 9.89 -7.15
C SER A 20 -2.98 9.79 -8.65
N ASP A 21 -3.88 8.89 -9.08
CA ASP A 21 -4.32 8.78 -10.48
C ASP A 21 -5.27 9.89 -10.91
N GLN A 22 -5.81 10.66 -9.96
CA GLN A 22 -6.73 11.76 -10.26
C GLN A 22 -5.96 13.06 -10.49
N GLU A 23 -6.52 13.95 -11.30
CA GLU A 23 -6.03 15.32 -11.44
C GLU A 23 -5.92 16.02 -10.08
N PRO A 24 -4.88 16.84 -9.82
CA PRO A 24 -4.64 17.44 -8.52
C PRO A 24 -5.85 18.10 -7.88
N GLU A 25 -6.60 18.91 -8.64
CA GLU A 25 -7.81 19.58 -8.14
C GLU A 25 -8.93 18.61 -7.80
N LYS A 26 -9.11 17.56 -8.60
CA LYS A 26 -10.14 16.53 -8.34
C LYS A 26 -9.78 15.69 -7.12
N ALA A 27 -8.51 15.31 -6.99
CA ALA A 27 -7.99 14.58 -5.84
C ALA A 27 -8.17 15.37 -4.54
N GLU A 28 -7.87 16.67 -4.54
CA GLU A 28 -8.05 17.53 -3.37
C GLU A 28 -9.52 17.69 -3.01
N ARG A 29 -10.42 17.88 -3.99
CA ARG A 29 -11.86 17.92 -3.75
C ARG A 29 -12.39 16.63 -3.10
N ILE A 30 -11.95 15.47 -3.58
CA ILE A 30 -12.32 14.18 -2.97
C ILE A 30 -11.82 14.11 -1.52
N LEU A 31 -10.58 14.53 -1.26
CA LEU A 31 -9.99 14.49 0.07
C LEU A 31 -10.66 15.48 1.03
N ASP A 32 -11.02 16.68 0.55
CA ASP A 32 -11.79 17.66 1.32
C ASP A 32 -13.17 17.16 1.69
N GLU A 33 -13.86 16.46 0.79
CA GLU A 33 -15.15 15.83 1.10
C GLU A 33 -15.00 14.75 2.19
N ILE A 34 -13.95 13.95 2.14
CA ILE A 34 -13.63 12.94 3.17
C ILE A 34 -13.33 13.61 4.52
N ARG A 35 -12.51 14.69 4.52
CA ARG A 35 -12.21 15.48 5.73
C ARG A 35 -13.47 16.09 6.32
N PHE A 36 -14.31 16.73 5.49
CA PHE A 36 -15.56 17.37 5.90
C PHE A 36 -16.53 16.37 6.53
N ARG A 37 -16.68 15.19 5.91
CA ARG A 37 -17.55 14.13 6.43
C ARG A 37 -17.00 13.45 7.68
N LYS A 38 -15.73 13.66 8.04
CA LYS A 38 -15.02 13.00 9.15
C LYS A 38 -15.13 11.47 9.10
N LYS A 39 -15.17 10.91 7.89
CA LYS A 39 -15.37 9.48 7.65
C LYS A 39 -14.06 8.74 7.47
N GLY A 40 -13.90 7.66 8.23
CA GLY A 40 -12.77 6.75 8.14
C GLY A 40 -11.43 7.36 8.54
N PHE A 41 -10.36 6.59 8.39
CA PHE A 41 -9.01 7.03 8.77
C PHE A 41 -8.50 8.19 7.90
N ALA A 42 -8.92 8.22 6.64
CA ALA A 42 -8.50 9.20 5.65
C ALA A 42 -8.91 10.66 5.99
N SER A 43 -9.95 10.87 6.81
CA SER A 43 -10.39 12.22 7.18
C SER A 43 -9.40 12.98 8.06
N LYS A 44 -8.37 12.32 8.59
CA LYS A 44 -7.31 12.90 9.43
C LYS A 44 -6.08 13.36 8.63
N ARG A 45 -6.09 13.22 7.30
CA ARG A 45 -4.94 13.55 6.43
C ARG A 45 -4.75 15.06 6.30
N SER A 46 -3.51 15.51 6.41
CA SER A 46 -3.08 16.92 6.28
C SER A 46 -3.26 17.47 4.87
N MET A 47 -3.21 18.80 4.71
CA MET A 47 -3.36 19.48 3.41
C MET A 47 -2.25 19.13 2.40
N ASP A 48 -1.04 18.87 2.89
CA ASP A 48 0.11 18.48 2.07
C ASP A 48 0.15 16.98 1.72
N TYR A 49 -0.85 16.22 2.16
CA TYR A 49 -0.88 14.75 2.04
C TYR A 49 -0.70 14.27 0.59
N LEU A 50 -1.40 14.87 -0.39
CA LEU A 50 -1.32 14.43 -1.78
C LEU A 50 0.05 14.71 -2.40
N THR A 51 0.66 15.85 -2.08
CA THR A 51 2.00 16.21 -2.54
C THR A 51 3.02 15.22 -1.98
N ILE A 52 2.95 14.93 -0.67
CA ILE A 52 3.83 13.94 -0.03
C ILE A 52 3.61 12.56 -0.64
N ARG A 53 2.34 12.13 -0.79
CA ARG A 53 1.99 10.83 -1.34
C ARG A 53 2.63 10.60 -2.70
N ARG A 54 2.43 11.52 -3.64
CA ARG A 54 2.99 11.43 -4.99
C ARG A 54 4.52 11.40 -4.96
N GLY A 55 5.15 12.22 -4.11
CA GLY A 55 6.61 12.19 -3.94
C GLY A 55 7.13 10.85 -3.42
N LEU A 56 6.45 10.24 -2.45
CA LEU A 56 6.81 8.93 -1.93
C LEU A 56 6.58 7.80 -2.95
N GLU A 57 5.48 7.86 -3.70
CA GLU A 57 5.17 6.90 -4.77
C GLU A 57 6.22 6.96 -5.89
N LEU A 58 6.60 8.16 -6.32
CA LEU A 58 7.68 8.34 -7.30
C LEU A 58 9.01 7.78 -6.79
N LYS A 59 9.37 8.09 -5.53
CA LYS A 59 10.58 7.54 -4.90
C LYS A 59 10.54 6.01 -4.85
N ALA A 60 9.40 5.42 -4.45
CA ALA A 60 9.24 3.97 -4.41
C ALA A 60 9.38 3.34 -5.80
N ARG A 61 8.79 3.98 -6.83
CA ARG A 61 8.88 3.57 -8.22
C ARG A 61 10.32 3.59 -8.72
N ASP A 62 11.05 4.66 -8.46
CA ASP A 62 12.45 4.81 -8.90
C ASP A 62 13.37 3.81 -8.20
N LEU A 63 13.21 3.61 -6.90
CA LEU A 63 13.94 2.56 -6.16
C LEU A 63 13.62 1.18 -6.72
N PHE A 64 12.36 0.89 -7.05
CA PHE A 64 11.98 -0.39 -7.62
C PHE A 64 12.61 -0.62 -9.00
N ILE A 65 12.59 0.40 -9.87
CA ILE A 65 13.26 0.36 -11.18
C ILE A 65 14.76 0.12 -11.03
N SER A 66 15.41 0.78 -10.07
CA SER A 66 16.84 0.59 -9.82
C SER A 66 17.21 -0.85 -9.44
N LYS A 67 16.24 -1.60 -8.92
CA LYS A 67 16.35 -3.02 -8.56
C LYS A 67 15.87 -3.96 -9.68
N GLY A 68 15.65 -3.45 -10.88
CA GLY A 68 15.21 -4.23 -12.04
C GLY A 68 13.69 -4.37 -12.18
N GLY A 69 12.90 -3.70 -11.35
CA GLY A 69 11.45 -3.60 -11.48
C GLY A 69 11.02 -2.94 -12.78
N LYS A 70 9.85 -3.33 -13.27
CA LYS A 70 9.24 -2.87 -14.53
C LYS A 70 7.82 -2.32 -14.30
N PRO A 71 7.67 -1.26 -13.49
CA PRO A 71 6.37 -0.68 -13.21
C PRO A 71 5.72 -0.13 -14.50
N ILE A 72 4.51 -0.57 -14.80
CA ILE A 72 3.73 -0.15 -15.97
C ILE A 72 2.94 1.12 -15.64
N ARG A 73 2.32 1.17 -14.46
CA ARG A 73 1.58 2.31 -13.95
C ARG A 73 2.51 3.41 -13.42
N SER A 74 1.99 4.64 -13.40
CA SER A 74 2.66 5.79 -12.78
C SER A 74 2.55 5.77 -11.25
N TYR A 75 1.40 5.33 -10.73
CA TYR A 75 1.13 5.19 -9.29
C TYR A 75 0.60 3.78 -8.98
N PRO A 76 0.94 3.22 -7.81
CA PRO A 76 0.61 1.84 -7.52
C PRO A 76 -0.81 1.71 -6.96
N HIS A 77 -1.37 0.52 -7.09
CA HIS A 77 -2.39 0.05 -6.17
C HIS A 77 -1.74 -0.57 -4.94
N TYR A 78 -2.42 -0.48 -3.80
CA TYR A 78 -1.87 -0.92 -2.52
C TYR A 78 -2.54 -2.20 -2.06
N MET A 79 -1.74 -3.18 -1.71
CA MET A 79 -2.16 -4.44 -1.10
C MET A 79 -1.28 -4.76 0.10
N THR A 80 -1.58 -5.83 0.82
CA THR A 80 -0.74 -6.36 1.91
C THR A 80 -0.34 -7.79 1.66
N VAL A 81 0.84 -8.16 2.16
CA VAL A 81 1.23 -9.57 2.29
C VAL A 81 0.46 -10.19 3.45
N GLY A 82 -0.44 -11.13 3.14
CA GLY A 82 -1.32 -11.71 4.16
C GLY A 82 -2.39 -10.73 4.64
N GLU A 83 -3.33 -11.25 5.43
CA GLU A 83 -4.44 -10.47 5.96
C GLU A 83 -4.00 -9.49 7.05
N CYS A 84 -4.62 -8.31 7.10
CA CYS A 84 -4.51 -7.32 8.17
C CYS A 84 -5.91 -6.75 8.47
N PRO A 85 -6.70 -7.40 9.34
CA PRO A 85 -8.09 -6.97 9.63
C PRO A 85 -8.22 -5.53 10.13
N TRP A 86 -7.18 -4.98 10.76
CA TRP A 86 -7.13 -3.59 11.19
C TRP A 86 -7.35 -2.58 10.05
N LEU A 87 -6.95 -2.91 8.82
CA LEU A 87 -7.17 -2.04 7.67
C LEU A 87 -8.65 -1.93 7.26
N LEU A 88 -9.50 -2.88 7.66
CA LEU A 88 -10.95 -2.76 7.44
C LEU A 88 -11.55 -1.60 8.25
N GLU A 89 -10.98 -1.31 9.43
CA GLU A 89 -11.42 -0.22 10.32
C GLU A 89 -11.12 1.17 9.74
N TRP A 90 -10.34 1.25 8.66
CA TRP A 90 -10.06 2.53 7.99
C TRP A 90 -11.27 3.03 7.19
N PHE A 91 -12.25 2.17 6.93
CA PHE A 91 -13.41 2.42 6.10
C PHE A 91 -14.70 2.30 6.91
N GLU A 92 -15.78 2.92 6.45
CA GLU A 92 -17.08 2.81 7.11
C GLU A 92 -17.71 1.44 6.84
N LYS A 93 -17.59 0.96 5.60
CA LYS A 93 -17.96 -0.40 5.19
C LYS A 93 -16.78 -1.07 4.52
N GLY A 94 -15.76 -1.38 5.33
CA GLY A 94 -14.55 -2.06 4.86
C GLY A 94 -14.86 -3.42 4.23
N LYS A 95 -14.27 -3.65 3.07
CA LYS A 95 -14.20 -4.96 2.40
C LYS A 95 -12.77 -5.25 2.01
N ASP A 96 -12.49 -6.53 1.82
CA ASP A 96 -11.23 -7.00 1.29
C ASP A 96 -11.40 -7.87 0.04
N LEU A 97 -10.36 -7.87 -0.80
CA LEU A 97 -10.16 -8.83 -1.87
C LEU A 97 -8.92 -9.65 -1.55
N ARG A 98 -8.96 -10.93 -1.90
CA ARG A 98 -7.85 -11.87 -1.76
C ARG A 98 -7.45 -12.40 -3.13
N ILE A 99 -6.27 -12.03 -3.59
CA ILE A 99 -5.77 -12.40 -4.92
C ILE A 99 -4.54 -13.31 -4.77
N PRO A 100 -4.48 -14.46 -5.46
CA PRO A 100 -3.30 -15.32 -5.45
C PRO A 100 -2.06 -14.54 -5.93
N LEU A 101 -0.92 -14.73 -5.27
CA LEU A 101 0.34 -14.10 -5.69
C LEU A 101 0.74 -14.51 -7.13
N THR A 102 0.31 -15.71 -7.57
CA THR A 102 0.58 -16.26 -8.91
C THR A 102 -0.06 -15.46 -10.05
N GLU A 103 -1.03 -14.59 -9.76
CA GLU A 103 -1.62 -13.71 -10.77
C GLU A 103 -0.70 -12.53 -11.14
N PHE A 104 0.28 -12.22 -10.28
CA PHE A 104 1.13 -11.04 -10.43
C PHE A 104 2.48 -11.39 -11.07
N ASP A 105 2.95 -10.52 -11.97
CA ASP A 105 4.35 -10.56 -12.43
C ASP A 105 5.26 -10.03 -11.32
N PRO A 106 6.26 -10.79 -10.85
CA PRO A 106 7.22 -10.34 -9.84
C PRO A 106 7.95 -9.03 -10.19
N TYR A 107 8.06 -8.68 -11.48
CA TYR A 107 8.67 -7.42 -11.93
C TYR A 107 7.69 -6.24 -11.90
N THR A 108 6.40 -6.45 -11.65
CA THR A 108 5.41 -5.37 -11.56
C THR A 108 4.86 -5.18 -10.14
N ILE A 109 5.43 -5.85 -9.14
CA ILE A 109 5.10 -5.65 -7.72
C ILE A 109 6.36 -5.34 -6.90
N SER A 110 6.26 -4.36 -6.01
CA SER A 110 7.29 -4.06 -5.02
C SER A 110 6.72 -4.10 -3.61
N PHE A 111 7.60 -4.13 -2.62
CA PHE A 111 7.22 -4.29 -1.22
C PHE A 111 7.90 -3.25 -0.34
N THR A 112 7.20 -2.80 0.70
CA THR A 112 7.82 -2.08 1.83
C THR A 112 7.52 -2.84 3.11
N TYR A 113 8.50 -2.89 4.01
CA TYR A 113 8.32 -3.50 5.32
C TYR A 113 7.60 -2.53 6.27
N GLY A 114 6.28 -2.44 6.10
CA GLY A 114 5.43 -1.40 6.67
C GLY A 114 4.68 -0.63 5.58
N ASP A 115 3.76 0.22 6.01
CA ASP A 115 3.12 1.24 5.15
C ASP A 115 4.20 2.14 4.51
N LEU A 116 4.01 2.55 3.26
CA LEU A 116 4.99 3.36 2.53
C LEU A 116 5.34 4.67 3.26
N PHE A 117 4.37 5.31 3.91
CA PHE A 117 4.59 6.59 4.60
C PHE A 117 5.60 6.47 5.74
N PRO A 118 5.36 5.67 6.80
CA PRO A 118 6.33 5.49 7.86
C PRO A 118 7.61 4.82 7.36
N THR A 119 7.55 3.88 6.40
CA THR A 119 8.76 3.27 5.85
C THR A 119 9.73 4.31 5.28
N MET A 120 9.21 5.32 4.58
CA MET A 120 10.04 6.33 3.93
C MET A 120 10.36 7.56 4.78
N ARG A 121 9.68 7.75 5.92
CA ARG A 121 9.73 9.01 6.70
C ARG A 121 9.97 8.84 8.19
N TYR A 122 9.71 7.68 8.76
CA TYR A 122 9.91 7.44 10.19
C TYR A 122 11.40 7.19 10.47
N GLN A 123 11.96 7.94 11.42
CA GLN A 123 13.38 7.92 11.75
C GLN A 123 13.61 7.13 13.04
N ASP A 124 13.82 5.83 12.89
CA ASP A 124 14.17 4.91 13.99
C ASP A 124 15.35 3.99 13.65
N GLU A 125 16.08 4.33 12.57
CA GLU A 125 17.29 3.64 12.11
C GLU A 125 17.13 2.14 11.81
N LYS A 126 15.91 1.62 11.80
CA LYS A 126 15.67 0.21 11.45
C LYS A 126 16.11 -0.03 10.01
N MET A 127 16.80 -1.14 9.77
CA MET A 127 17.46 -1.40 8.48
C MET A 127 16.51 -1.52 7.28
N TYR A 128 15.23 -1.75 7.54
CA TYR A 128 14.19 -1.80 6.51
C TYR A 128 13.57 -0.45 6.16
N ARG A 129 14.02 0.65 6.78
CA ARG A 129 13.58 2.02 6.45
C ARG A 129 14.14 2.49 5.12
N GLY A 130 13.37 3.33 4.45
CA GLY A 130 13.79 4.03 3.23
C GLY A 130 14.02 3.12 2.02
N GLN A 131 13.61 1.85 2.09
CA GLN A 131 13.82 0.87 1.04
C GLN A 131 12.50 0.33 0.48
N VAL A 132 12.58 -0.13 -0.77
CA VAL A 132 11.59 -1.02 -1.37
C VAL A 132 12.27 -2.34 -1.70
N TYR A 133 11.51 -3.42 -1.75
CA TYR A 133 12.01 -4.76 -1.99
C TYR A 133 11.35 -5.37 -3.23
N THR A 134 12.10 -6.17 -3.96
CA THR A 134 11.55 -7.09 -4.96
C THR A 134 10.90 -8.30 -4.27
N LEU A 135 10.19 -9.14 -5.03
CA LEU A 135 9.61 -10.36 -4.48
C LEU A 135 10.66 -11.31 -3.87
N SER A 136 11.87 -11.41 -4.46
CA SER A 136 12.91 -12.26 -3.90
C SER A 136 13.51 -11.68 -2.62
N GLU A 137 13.72 -10.36 -2.57
CA GLU A 137 14.28 -9.67 -1.40
C GLU A 137 13.30 -9.69 -0.21
N ILE A 138 11.99 -9.48 -0.44
CA ILE A 138 11.04 -9.42 0.67
C ILE A 138 10.94 -10.75 1.44
N TYR A 139 11.19 -11.89 0.78
CA TYR A 139 11.29 -13.19 1.45
C TYR A 139 12.43 -13.23 2.48
N GLN A 140 13.57 -12.60 2.18
CA GLN A 140 14.70 -12.53 3.08
C GLN A 140 14.36 -11.65 4.29
N ILE A 141 13.76 -10.48 4.03
CA ILE A 141 13.31 -9.56 5.09
C ILE A 141 12.27 -10.22 6.01
N ILE A 142 11.32 -10.97 5.46
CA ILE A 142 10.35 -11.74 6.27
C ILE A 142 11.03 -12.84 7.08
N THR A 143 12.06 -13.47 6.54
CA THR A 143 12.82 -14.50 7.26
C THR A 143 13.57 -13.90 8.45
N GLU A 144 14.13 -12.70 8.28
CA GLU A 144 14.90 -12.00 9.31
C GLU A 144 14.02 -11.37 10.40
N PHE A 145 12.95 -10.66 10.02
CA PHE A 145 12.13 -9.87 10.96
C PHE A 145 10.76 -10.46 11.26
N GLY A 146 10.34 -11.48 10.52
CA GLY A 146 8.97 -12.00 10.59
C GLY A 146 7.93 -11.10 9.92
N LEU A 147 6.65 -11.42 10.11
CA LEU A 147 5.53 -10.61 9.62
C LEU A 147 5.06 -9.64 10.71
N PRO A 148 4.93 -8.33 10.43
CA PRO A 148 4.38 -7.36 11.39
C PRO A 148 3.02 -7.74 11.97
N GLN A 149 2.17 -8.40 11.18
CA GLN A 149 0.89 -8.93 11.65
C GLN A 149 1.01 -9.95 12.80
N LYS A 150 2.19 -10.56 12.97
CA LYS A 150 2.46 -11.54 14.03
C LYS A 150 3.19 -10.92 15.22
N TRP A 151 4.23 -10.14 14.98
CA TRP A 151 5.05 -9.59 16.08
C TRP A 151 4.58 -8.21 16.56
N ASN A 152 3.78 -7.48 15.77
CA ASN A 152 3.22 -6.17 16.11
C ASN A 152 1.73 -6.02 15.75
N PRO A 153 0.86 -6.97 16.09
CA PRO A 153 -0.56 -6.91 15.69
C PRO A 153 -1.27 -5.65 16.22
N GLN A 154 -0.82 -5.13 17.37
CA GLN A 154 -1.37 -3.93 18.01
C GLN A 154 -0.59 -2.64 17.69
N GLY A 155 0.49 -2.69 16.90
CA GLY A 155 1.23 -1.47 16.55
C GLY A 155 1.97 -0.80 17.71
N ASP A 156 2.11 -1.47 18.86
CA ASP A 156 2.73 -0.92 20.06
C ASP A 156 4.26 -0.79 19.91
N ASN A 157 4.87 -1.57 19.01
CA ASN A 157 6.32 -1.65 18.80
C ASN A 157 6.82 -0.85 17.57
N GLY A 158 6.03 0.13 17.15
CA GLY A 158 6.31 0.97 15.99
C GLY A 158 5.20 0.91 14.93
N PRO A 159 5.37 1.63 13.81
CA PRO A 159 4.29 1.82 12.83
C PRO A 159 4.03 0.59 11.94
N GLU A 160 4.89 -0.44 11.99
CA GLU A 160 4.72 -1.65 11.18
C GLU A 160 3.55 -2.48 11.70
N ARG A 161 2.46 -2.56 10.92
CA ARG A 161 1.36 -3.50 11.20
C ARG A 161 1.14 -4.51 10.08
N TYR A 162 1.75 -4.30 8.92
CA TYR A 162 1.73 -5.19 7.76
C TYR A 162 2.94 -4.93 6.87
N ILE A 163 3.20 -5.83 5.93
CA ILE A 163 4.07 -5.56 4.77
C ILE A 163 3.18 -5.09 3.64
N GLU A 164 3.44 -3.90 3.12
CA GLU A 164 2.69 -3.31 2.02
C GLU A 164 3.26 -3.79 0.69
N VAL A 165 2.37 -3.99 -0.27
CA VAL A 165 2.69 -4.30 -1.66
C VAL A 165 2.22 -3.15 -2.52
N GLN A 166 3.12 -2.61 -3.34
CA GLN A 166 2.81 -1.66 -4.39
C GLN A 166 2.68 -2.45 -5.70
N VAL A 167 1.47 -2.47 -6.26
CA VAL A 167 1.13 -3.15 -7.52
C VAL A 167 1.16 -2.14 -8.65
N TRP A 168 2.04 -2.35 -9.62
CA TRP A 168 2.34 -1.43 -10.71
C TRP A 168 1.78 -1.88 -12.06
N ASP A 169 0.84 -2.82 -12.08
CA ASP A 169 0.16 -3.33 -13.27
C ASP A 169 -1.33 -3.60 -12.95
N ASP A 170 -2.23 -3.14 -13.82
CA ASP A 170 -3.68 -3.35 -13.71
C ASP A 170 -4.13 -4.73 -14.17
N LYS A 171 -3.36 -5.37 -15.06
CA LYS A 171 -3.72 -6.65 -15.67
C LYS A 171 -4.21 -7.70 -14.65
N PRO A 172 -3.52 -7.96 -13.52
CA PRO A 172 -3.99 -8.93 -12.52
C PRO A 172 -5.26 -8.50 -11.78
N LEU A 173 -5.63 -7.22 -11.83
CA LEU A 173 -6.73 -6.63 -11.07
C LEU A 173 -8.05 -6.61 -11.86
N THR A 174 -7.99 -6.73 -13.19
CA THR A 174 -9.15 -6.62 -14.09
C THR A 174 -10.31 -7.56 -13.74
N ALA A 175 -10.02 -8.78 -13.27
CA ALA A 175 -11.03 -9.76 -12.87
C ALA A 175 -11.75 -9.41 -11.54
N TRP A 176 -11.29 -8.37 -10.84
CA TRP A 176 -11.67 -8.04 -9.47
C TRP A 176 -12.28 -6.64 -9.32
N VAL A 177 -12.34 -5.87 -10.41
CA VAL A 177 -13.08 -4.61 -10.48
C VAL A 177 -14.55 -4.95 -10.75
N PHE A 178 -15.45 -4.57 -9.85
CA PHE A 178 -16.88 -4.74 -10.06
C PHE A 178 -17.37 -3.70 -11.08
N ASN A 179 -18.03 -4.16 -12.15
CA ASN A 179 -18.82 -3.29 -13.03
C ASN A 179 -20.12 -2.85 -12.34
#